data_AF-A0A0B0D8D7-F1
#
_entry.id   AF-A0A0B0D8D7-F1
#
_cell.length_a   1.000
_cell.length_b   1.000
_cell.length_c   1.000
_cell.angle_alpha   90.00
_cell.angle_beta   90.00
_cell.angle_gamma   90.00
#
_symmetry.space_group_name_H-M   'P 1'
#
loop_
_entity.id
_entity.type
_entity.pdbx_description
1 polymer ?
#
loop_
_entity_poly.entity_id
_entity_poly.type
_entity_poly.pdbx_seq_one_letter_code
_entity_poly.pdbx_strand_id
1 'polypeptide(L)'
;MVISASGALAVELHLHSPTHWVVTYYPMVQTPAGRWADVTWVLHRSLIPATLDRPESTRWLEVRSSDPAHPCYTGHPAWARLLAIGYTAALAAYEAEAVEEPLSVHEVDQLKSATVVVPPEQLSEWVLDDLEDEPSPAHD
;
A
#
# COMPACT_ATOMS: atom_id res chain seq x y z
N MET A 1 7.21 12.85 -13.14
CA MET A 1 8.11 12.31 -12.09
C MET A 1 7.50 12.70 -10.76
N VAL A 2 6.84 11.77 -10.07
CA VAL A 2 6.34 12.04 -8.72
C VAL A 2 7.54 11.87 -7.82
N ILE A 3 8.20 12.98 -7.50
CA ILE A 3 9.35 12.97 -6.63
C ILE A 3 8.81 12.54 -5.27
N SER A 4 9.20 11.36 -4.77
CA SER A 4 9.12 11.09 -3.34
C SER A 4 10.10 12.03 -2.67
N ALA A 5 9.65 13.26 -2.46
CA ALA A 5 10.39 14.21 -1.67
C ALA A 5 10.54 13.57 -0.29
N SER A 6 11.77 13.44 0.19
CA SER A 6 12.11 13.06 1.58
C SER A 6 12.17 11.58 1.97
N GLY A 7 11.89 10.60 1.09
CA GLY A 7 12.03 9.17 1.44
C GLY A 7 11.16 8.71 2.62
N ALA A 8 10.07 9.42 2.92
CA ALA A 8 9.13 9.04 3.97
C ALA A 8 8.17 7.95 3.47
N LEU A 9 7.92 6.95 4.31
CA LEU A 9 6.94 5.89 4.05
C LEU A 9 5.89 5.86 5.17
N ALA A 10 4.65 5.57 4.78
CA ALA A 10 3.57 5.32 5.70
C ALA A 10 3.59 3.83 6.09
N VAL A 11 3.45 3.55 7.38
CA VAL A 11 3.53 2.20 7.92
C VAL A 11 2.29 1.91 8.73
N GLU A 12 1.59 0.86 8.33
CA GLU A 12 0.48 0.30 9.09
C GLU A 12 0.97 -0.90 9.89
N LEU A 13 0.73 -0.86 11.20
CA LEU A 13 0.92 -1.97 12.10
C LEU A 13 -0.43 -2.55 12.45
N HIS A 14 -0.66 -3.81 12.09
CA HIS A 14 -1.89 -4.50 12.45
C HIS A 14 -1.58 -5.82 13.17
N LEU A 15 -2.35 -6.10 14.21
CA LEU A 15 -2.22 -7.37 14.92
C LEU A 15 -2.69 -8.50 13.99
N HIS A 16 -1.87 -9.53 13.85
CA HIS A 16 -2.20 -10.70 13.03
C HIS A 16 -2.51 -11.92 13.90
N SER A 17 -1.76 -12.11 14.97
CA SER A 17 -2.00 -13.17 15.96
C SER A 17 -1.55 -12.71 17.35
N PRO A 18 -1.87 -13.44 18.43
CA PRO A 18 -1.44 -13.05 19.78
C PRO A 18 0.08 -12.84 19.92
N THR A 19 0.86 -13.47 19.05
CA THR A 19 2.33 -13.47 19.08
C THR A 19 2.95 -12.69 17.93
N HIS A 20 2.17 -12.17 16.96
CA HIS A 20 2.71 -11.52 15.76
C HIS A 20 1.89 -10.31 15.31
N TRP A 21 2.63 -9.34 14.79
CA TRP A 21 2.12 -8.19 14.05
C TRP A 21 2.54 -8.30 12.61
N VAL A 22 1.71 -7.77 11.73
CA VAL A 22 2.10 -7.44 10.37
C VAL A 22 2.45 -5.96 10.32
N VAL A 23 3.51 -5.67 9.60
CA VAL A 23 3.93 -4.33 9.20
C VAL A 23 3.74 -4.21 7.70
N THR A 24 2.98 -3.21 7.26
CA THR A 24 2.76 -2.91 5.85
C THR A 24 3.29 -1.52 5.54
N TYR A 25 4.11 -1.40 4.50
CA TYR A 25 4.76 -0.16 4.08
C TYR A 25 4.11 0.34 2.79
N TYR A 26 3.79 1.63 2.76
CA TYR A 26 3.15 2.33 1.65
C TYR A 26 3.98 3.56 1.24
N PRO A 27 3.99 3.95 -0.04
CA PRO A 27 4.63 5.18 -0.45
C PRO A 27 3.80 6.38 0.02
N MET A 28 4.49 7.44 0.44
CA MET A 28 3.87 8.73 0.70
C MET A 28 4.16 9.67 -0.46
N VAL A 29 3.11 10.25 -1.02
CA VAL A 29 3.25 11.22 -2.11
C VAL A 29 2.97 12.62 -1.58
N GLN A 30 3.89 13.54 -1.85
CA GLN A 30 3.68 14.95 -1.54
C GLN A 30 2.64 15.52 -2.51
N THR A 31 1.52 15.99 -1.96
CA THR A 31 0.50 16.70 -2.73
C THR A 31 0.99 18.11 -3.08
N PRO A 32 0.44 18.74 -4.15
CA PRO A 32 0.71 20.14 -4.47
C PRO A 32 0.40 21.13 -3.32
N ALA A 33 -0.47 20.73 -2.39
CA ALA A 33 -0.81 21.50 -1.19
C ALA A 33 0.21 21.32 -0.05
N GLY A 34 1.32 20.61 -0.27
CA GLY A 34 2.34 20.33 0.74
C GLY A 34 1.93 19.31 1.80
N ARG A 35 0.78 18.64 1.62
CA ARG A 35 0.28 17.56 2.49
C ARG A 35 0.72 16.21 1.95
N TRP A 36 0.84 15.22 2.81
CA TRP A 36 1.06 13.84 2.39
C TRP A 36 -0.26 13.19 2.04
N ALA A 37 -0.31 12.49 0.91
CA ALA A 37 -1.37 11.55 0.58
C ALA A 37 -0.82 10.14 0.70
N ASP A 38 -1.51 9.31 1.46
CA ASP A 38 -1.25 7.89 1.55
C ASP A 38 -1.69 7.25 0.23
N VAL A 39 -0.75 6.64 -0.49
CA VAL A 39 -1.06 5.85 -1.67
C VAL A 39 -1.26 4.41 -1.20
N THR A 40 -2.40 3.80 -1.50
CA THR A 40 -2.80 2.49 -0.97
C THR A 40 -2.04 1.31 -1.58
N TRP A 41 -0.94 1.55 -2.29
CA TRP A 41 -0.11 0.51 -2.86
C TRP A 41 0.92 0.02 -1.84
N VAL A 42 0.94 -1.28 -1.61
CA VAL A 42 1.89 -1.93 -0.70
C VAL A 42 3.26 -2.11 -1.38
N LEU A 43 4.30 -1.51 -0.78
CA LEU A 43 5.70 -1.70 -1.19
C LEU A 43 6.33 -2.93 -0.56
N HIS A 44 6.03 -3.15 0.72
CA HIS A 44 6.60 -4.24 1.49
C HIS A 44 5.68 -4.65 2.62
N ARG A 45 5.71 -5.93 2.97
CA ARG A 45 4.99 -6.49 4.10
C ARG A 45 5.89 -7.46 4.84
N SER A 46 5.93 -7.34 6.16
CA SER A 46 6.71 -8.23 7.03
C SER A 46 5.94 -8.62 8.30
N LEU A 47 6.32 -9.75 8.87
CA LEU A 47 5.83 -10.19 10.18
C LEU A 47 6.88 -9.86 11.24
N ILE A 48 6.44 -9.29 12.35
CA ILE A 48 7.28 -8.98 13.51
C ILE A 48 6.68 -9.61 14.77
N PRO A 49 7.51 -10.02 15.75
CA PRO A 49 7.02 -10.60 16.99
C PRO A 49 6.25 -9.56 17.81
N ALA A 50 5.20 -9.99 18.48
CA ALA A 50 4.52 -9.17 19.47
C ALA A 50 5.45 -8.86 20.65
N THR A 51 5.38 -7.62 21.14
CA THR A 51 6.09 -7.16 22.32
C THR A 51 5.19 -7.20 23.55
N LEU A 52 5.78 -7.18 24.73
CA LEU A 52 5.05 -7.07 25.99
C LEU A 52 4.19 -5.79 26.02
N ASP A 53 4.74 -4.69 25.50
CA ASP A 53 3.99 -3.46 25.21
C ASP A 53 3.24 -3.61 23.89
N ARG A 54 2.23 -4.48 23.86
CA ARG A 54 1.41 -4.71 22.67
C ARG A 54 0.45 -3.53 22.49
N PRO A 55 0.51 -2.78 21.38
CA PRO A 55 -0.56 -1.84 21.05
C PRO A 55 -1.89 -2.60 20.93
N GLU A 56 -2.98 -2.13 21.52
CA GLU A 56 -4.25 -2.88 21.49
C GLU A 56 -5.00 -2.77 20.15
N SER A 57 -4.54 -1.89 19.26
CA SER A 57 -5.20 -1.57 18.00
C SER A 57 -4.19 -1.26 16.90
N THR A 58 -4.67 -1.26 15.66
CA THR A 58 -3.90 -0.84 14.49
C THR A 58 -3.27 0.54 14.72
N ARG A 59 -2.04 0.72 14.23
CA ARG A 59 -1.29 1.98 14.34
C ARG A 59 -0.75 2.39 12.99
N TRP A 60 -0.79 3.69 12.74
CA TRP A 60 -0.13 4.33 11.61
C TRP A 60 1.13 5.03 12.09
N LEU A 61 2.22 4.83 11.37
CA LEU A 61 3.53 5.42 11.63
C LEU A 61 4.08 6.04 10.36
N GLU A 62 4.89 7.06 10.55
CA GLU A 62 5.71 7.61 9.49
C GLU A 62 7.16 7.20 9.77
N VAL A 63 7.78 6.51 8.81
CA VAL A 63 9.18 6.08 8.91
C VAL A 63 10.00 6.77 7.83
N ARG A 64 11.23 7.14 8.16
CA ARG A 64 12.08 7.97 7.29
C ARG A 64 13.54 7.55 7.26
N SER A 65 13.89 6.42 7.88
CA SER A 65 15.29 6.08 8.10
C SER A 65 15.52 4.58 8.24
N SER A 66 16.62 4.11 7.66
CA SER A 66 17.17 2.77 7.86
C SER A 66 17.98 2.66 9.15
N ASP A 67 18.16 3.75 9.91
CA ASP A 67 18.82 3.73 11.20
C ASP A 67 17.81 3.40 12.33
N PRO A 68 17.96 2.26 13.02
CA PRO A 68 17.07 1.91 14.13
C PRO A 68 17.16 2.86 15.33
N ALA A 69 18.20 3.68 15.44
CA ALA A 69 18.30 4.71 16.48
C ALA A 69 17.57 6.02 16.11
N HIS A 70 17.01 6.11 14.90
CA HIS A 70 16.35 7.33 14.43
C HIS A 70 15.13 7.69 15.30
N PRO A 71 14.89 9.00 15.60
CA PRO A 71 13.79 9.43 16.46
C PRO A 71 12.39 8.95 16.07
N CYS A 72 12.15 8.62 14.80
CA CYS A 72 10.86 8.09 14.33
C CYS A 72 10.48 6.75 14.99
N TYR A 73 11.45 6.02 15.55
CA TYR A 73 11.21 4.72 16.21
C TYR A 73 11.08 4.81 17.73
N THR A 74 11.16 6.01 18.31
CA THR A 74 11.12 6.19 19.77
C THR A 74 9.84 5.67 20.43
N GLY A 75 8.71 5.71 19.72
CA GLY A 75 7.45 5.12 20.17
C GLY A 75 7.39 3.58 20.09
N HIS A 76 8.35 2.96 19.38
CA HIS A 76 8.39 1.51 19.11
C HIS A 76 9.81 0.94 19.23
N PRO A 77 10.51 1.14 20.38
CA PRO A 77 11.93 0.81 20.51
C PRO A 77 12.21 -0.69 20.33
N ALA A 78 11.29 -1.55 20.78
CA ALA A 78 11.40 -2.99 20.64
C ALA A 78 11.26 -3.49 19.18
N TRP A 79 10.68 -2.67 18.30
CA TRP A 79 10.51 -2.97 16.88
C TRP A 79 11.44 -2.16 15.98
N ALA A 80 12.15 -1.17 16.51
CA ALA A 80 12.95 -0.21 15.74
C ALA A 80 13.86 -0.87 14.69
N ARG A 81 14.57 -1.95 15.07
CA ARG A 81 15.44 -2.69 14.15
C ARG A 81 14.67 -3.36 13.01
N LEU A 82 13.54 -3.99 13.32
CA LEU A 82 12.71 -4.66 12.31
C LEU A 82 12.04 -3.63 11.39
N LEU A 83 11.59 -2.51 11.96
CA LEU A 83 10.98 -1.41 11.22
C LEU A 83 11.98 -0.77 10.25
N ALA A 84 13.22 -0.56 10.69
CA ALA A 84 14.31 -0.02 9.85
C ALA A 84 14.73 -0.97 8.72
N ILE A 85 14.72 -2.28 8.97
CA ILE A 85 14.97 -3.30 7.92
C ILE A 85 13.83 -3.27 6.89
N GLY A 86 12.57 -3.28 7.35
CA GLY A 86 11.41 -3.23 6.47
C GLY A 86 11.35 -1.93 5.67
N TYR A 87 11.75 -0.80 6.26
CA TYR A 87 11.90 0.48 5.56
C TYR A 87 12.92 0.36 4.42
N THR A 88 14.09 -0.24 4.69
CA THR A 88 15.15 -0.41 3.68
C THR A 88 14.65 -1.27 2.51
N ALA A 89 13.93 -2.35 2.80
CA ALA A 89 13.34 -3.21 1.77
C ALA A 89 12.24 -2.51 0.96
N ALA A 90 11.35 -1.77 1.64
CA ALA A 90 10.28 -1.00 1.00
C ALA A 90 10.83 0.11 0.10
N LEU A 91 11.88 0.80 0.54
CA LEU A 91 12.54 1.83 -0.25
C LEU A 91 13.20 1.24 -1.50
N ALA A 92 13.87 0.09 -1.37
CA ALA A 92 14.46 -0.60 -2.53
C ALA A 92 13.40 -1.04 -3.55
N ALA A 93 12.24 -1.52 -3.09
CA ALA A 93 11.11 -1.85 -3.97
C ALA A 93 10.58 -0.61 -4.69
N TYR A 94 10.36 0.48 -3.95
CA TYR A 94 9.90 1.75 -4.52
C TYR A 94 10.88 2.33 -5.56
N GLU A 95 12.19 2.25 -5.28
CA GLU A 95 13.22 2.69 -6.21
C GLU A 95 13.33 1.79 -7.44
N ALA A 96 13.16 0.47 -7.29
CA ALA A 96 13.16 -0.45 -8.42
C ALA A 96 12.00 -0.16 -9.39
N GLU A 97 10.80 0.12 -8.86
CA GLU A 97 9.61 0.47 -9.66
C GLU A 97 9.72 1.86 -10.30
N ALA A 98 10.49 2.77 -9.70
CA ALA A 98 10.83 4.06 -10.31
C ALA A 98 11.89 3.93 -11.42
N VAL A 99 12.66 2.84 -11.45
CA VAL A 99 13.70 2.53 -12.44
C VAL A 99 13.13 1.67 -13.58
N GLU A 100 11.98 1.01 -13.40
CA GLU A 100 11.20 0.50 -14.53
C GLU A 100 10.84 1.69 -15.44
N GLU A 101 11.57 1.77 -16.55
CA GLU A 101 11.53 2.86 -17.53
C GLU A 101 10.09 3.25 -17.87
N PRO A 102 9.82 4.53 -18.19
CA PRO A 102 8.50 4.91 -18.70
C PRO A 102 8.23 4.03 -19.91
N LEU A 103 7.23 3.16 -19.81
CA LEU A 103 6.76 2.32 -20.91
C LEU A 103 6.87 3.12 -22.19
N SER A 104 7.70 2.63 -23.10
CA SER A 104 7.92 3.30 -24.36
C SER A 104 6.54 3.54 -24.99
N VAL A 105 6.34 4.69 -25.65
CA VAL A 105 5.02 5.08 -26.22
C VAL A 105 4.38 3.94 -27.05
N HIS A 106 5.21 3.04 -27.55
CA HIS A 106 4.85 1.84 -28.29
C HIS A 106 4.18 0.72 -27.46
N GLU A 107 4.51 0.57 -26.17
CA GLU A 107 3.88 -0.39 -25.25
C GLU A 107 2.54 0.14 -24.70
N VAL A 108 2.42 1.46 -24.55
CA VAL A 108 1.16 2.13 -24.19
C VAL A 108 0.12 1.95 -25.30
N ASP A 109 0.53 1.94 -26.57
CA ASP A 109 -0.36 1.75 -27.71
C ASP A 109 -0.90 0.30 -27.82
N GLN A 110 -0.07 -0.70 -27.47
CA GLN A 110 -0.51 -2.09 -27.37
C GLN A 110 -1.48 -2.31 -26.20
N LEU A 111 -1.28 -1.65 -25.05
CA LEU A 111 -2.17 -1.80 -23.90
C LEU A 111 -3.52 -1.07 -24.07
N LYS A 112 -3.54 0.05 -24.81
CA LYS A 112 -4.78 0.75 -25.20
C LYS A 112 -5.65 -0.06 -26.16
N SER A 113 -5.06 -1.00 -26.91
CA SER A 113 -5.80 -1.91 -27.78
C SER A 113 -6.51 -3.03 -26.99
N ALA A 114 -6.17 -3.24 -25.72
CA ALA A 114 -6.75 -4.28 -24.86
C ALA A 114 -7.66 -3.74 -23.73
N THR A 115 -7.78 -2.42 -23.58
CA THR A 115 -8.57 -1.81 -22.51
C THR A 115 -9.73 -1.01 -23.10
N VAL A 116 -10.96 -1.50 -22.94
CA VAL A 116 -12.17 -0.74 -23.27
C VAL A 116 -12.35 0.34 -22.20
N VAL A 117 -12.06 1.58 -22.54
CA VAL A 117 -12.40 2.75 -21.72
C VAL A 117 -13.87 3.09 -21.99
N VAL A 118 -14.75 2.79 -21.04
CA VAL A 118 -16.16 3.18 -21.11
C VAL A 118 -16.29 4.64 -20.67
N PRO A 119 -16.82 5.55 -21.52
CA PRO A 119 -17.04 6.94 -21.15
C PRO A 119 -18.09 7.05 -20.02
N PRO A 120 -17.96 8.03 -19.11
CA PRO A 120 -18.87 8.19 -17.98
C PRO A 120 -20.34 8.43 -18.39
N GLU A 121 -20.56 8.87 -19.63
CA GLU A 121 -21.87 9.10 -20.24
C GLU A 121 -22.62 7.79 -20.56
N GLN A 122 -21.91 6.66 -20.67
CA GLN A 122 -22.49 5.33 -20.94
C GLN A 122 -22.70 4.47 -19.68
N LEU A 123 -22.34 4.96 -18.48
CA LEU A 123 -22.52 4.22 -17.22
C LEU A 123 -23.97 4.16 -16.72
N SER A 124 -24.89 4.94 -17.30
CA SER A 124 -26.28 5.01 -16.81
C SER A 124 -27.17 3.86 -17.30
N GLU A 125 -26.75 3.07 -18.28
CA GLU A 125 -27.52 1.90 -18.78
C GLU A 125 -27.04 0.55 -18.22
N TRP A 126 -25.97 0.51 -17.40
CA TRP A 126 -25.39 -0.73 -16.87
C TRP A 126 -25.70 -0.99 -15.39
N VAL A 127 -26.66 -0.27 -14.80
CA VAL A 127 -27.04 -0.35 -13.37
C VAL A 127 -28.37 -1.09 -13.13
N LEU A 128 -28.85 -1.89 -14.09
CA LEU A 128 -30.09 -2.68 -13.90
C LEU A 128 -30.04 -4.01 -14.69
N ASP A 129 -29.23 -4.98 -14.27
CA ASP A 129 -29.43 -6.39 -14.70
C ASP A 129 -28.88 -7.44 -13.71
N ASP A 130 -28.65 -7.07 -12.44
CA ASP A 130 -28.24 -8.07 -11.41
C ASP A 130 -29.16 -8.00 -10.18
N LEU A 131 -30.46 -7.93 -10.43
CA LEU A 131 -31.45 -8.27 -9.41
C LEU A 131 -32.67 -8.85 -10.13
N GLU A 132 -32.78 -10.19 -10.06
CA GLU A 132 -33.85 -11.12 -10.49
C GLU A 132 -33.15 -12.28 -11.22
N ASP A 133 -33.08 -13.54 -10.77
CA ASP A 133 -33.92 -14.29 -9.85
C ASP A 133 -33.16 -15.60 -9.53
N GLU A 134 -32.91 -15.90 -8.26
CA GLU A 134 -32.65 -17.27 -7.82
C GLU A 134 -34.03 -17.88 -7.50
N PRO A 135 -34.35 -19.05 -8.07
CA PRO A 135 -34.74 -20.13 -7.16
C PRO A 135 -34.24 -21.52 -7.60
N SER A 136 -33.53 -22.17 -6.66
CA SER A 136 -33.56 -23.64 -6.50
C SER A 136 -35.00 -24.12 -6.16
N PRO A 137 -35.41 -25.42 -6.13
CA PRO A 137 -34.70 -26.70 -6.29
C PRO A 137 -35.47 -27.78 -7.14
N ALA A 138 -35.01 -29.03 -7.07
CA ALA A 138 -35.42 -30.24 -7.82
C ALA A 138 -36.81 -30.88 -7.53
N HIS A 139 -37.37 -31.54 -8.56
CA HIS A 139 -38.30 -32.71 -8.58
C HIS A 139 -38.69 -32.95 -10.07
N ASP A 140 -38.81 -34.11 -10.70
CA ASP A 140 -38.74 -35.56 -10.41
C ASP A 140 -38.23 -36.23 -11.70
#